data_AF-A0A6V7MBG6-F1
#
_entry.id   AF-A0A6V7MBG6-F1
#
_cell.length_a   1.000
_cell.length_b   1.000
_cell.length_c   1.000
_cell.angle_alpha   90.00
_cell.angle_beta   90.00
_cell.angle_gamma   90.00
#
_symmetry.space_group_name_H-M   'P 1'
#
loop_
_entity.id
_entity.type
_entity.pdbx_description
1 polymer ?
#
loop_
_entity_poly.entity_id
_entity_poly.type
_entity_poly.pdbx_seq_one_letter_code
_entity_poly.pdbx_strand_id
1 'polypeptide(L)' 'MNILQYLEETRPHRPLLPADPVKRARVREICEVISSGIQPLQNLVVLIYVGEERKKEWAQHWITRGFT' A
#
# COMPACT_ATOMS: atom_id res chain seq x y z
N MET A 1 6.09 -5.38 2.32
CA MET A 1 7.16 -5.08 1.35
C MET A 1 8.23 -6.16 1.14
N ASN A 2 8.32 -7.20 1.97
CA ASN A 2 9.42 -8.17 1.91
C ASN A 2 9.55 -8.92 0.57
N ILE A 3 8.43 -9.29 -0.06
CA ILE A 3 8.46 -9.95 -1.38
C ILE A 3 9.02 -9.01 -2.45
N LEU A 4 8.67 -7.72 -2.44
CA LEU A 4 9.21 -6.75 -3.39
C LEU A 4 10.73 -6.63 -3.24
N GLN A 5 11.24 -6.56 -2.01
CA GLN A 5 12.68 -6.49 -1.74
C GLN A 5 13.40 -7.74 -2.23
N TYR A 6 12.86 -8.92 -1.94
CA TYR A 6 13.38 -10.19 -2.46
C TYR A 6 13.47 -10.20 -3.99
N LEU A 7 12.45 -9.69 -4.69
CA LEU A 7 12.48 -9.61 -6.15
C LEU A 7 13.53 -8.62 -6.66
N GLU A 8 13.70 -7.46 -6.02
CA GLU A 8 14.75 -6.49 -6.34
C GLU A 8 16.16 -7.09 -6.17
N GLU A 9 16.38 -7.89 -5.13
CA GLU A 9 17.65 -8.55 -4.84
C GLU A 9 17.96 -9.71 -5.79
N THR A 10 16.95 -10.50 -6.15
CA THR A 10 17.14 -11.73 -6.93
C THR A 10 16.95 -11.58 -8.44
N ARG A 11 16.35 -10.47 -8.91
CA ARG A 11 16.08 -10.21 -10.34
C ARG A 11 16.58 -8.83 -10.79
N PRO A 12 17.88 -8.55 -10.68
CA PRO A 12 18.45 -7.22 -10.94
C PRO A 12 18.28 -6.73 -12.40
N HIS A 13 18.11 -7.65 -13.35
CA HIS A 13 17.94 -7.31 -14.77
C HIS A 13 16.53 -6.84 -15.16
N ARG A 14 15.55 -6.92 -14.23
CA ARG A 14 14.18 -6.47 -14.46
C ARG A 14 13.65 -5.78 -13.19
N PRO A 15 14.20 -4.61 -12.82
CA PRO A 15 13.83 -3.94 -11.59
C PRO A 15 12.38 -3.47 -11.63
N LEU A 16 11.68 -3.66 -10.52
CA LEU A 16 10.32 -3.17 -10.28
C LEU A 16 10.33 -1.73 -9.78
N LEU A 17 11.47 -1.27 -9.24
CA LEU A 17 11.66 0.09 -8.75
C LEU A 17 12.59 0.92 -9.64
N PRO A 18 12.47 2.26 -9.60
CA PRO A 18 13.40 3.16 -10.27
C PRO A 18 14.87 2.93 -9.85
N ALA A 19 15.80 3.13 -10.79
CA ALA A 19 17.23 3.11 -10.51
C ALA A 19 17.66 4.29 -9.61
N ASP A 20 17.06 5.46 -9.83
CA ASP A 20 17.29 6.66 -9.03
C ASP A 20 16.85 6.46 -7.57
N PRO A 21 17.73 6.68 -6.58
CA PRO A 21 17.41 6.43 -5.17
C PRO A 21 16.26 7.27 -4.63
N VAL A 22 16.13 8.52 -5.07
CA VAL A 22 15.08 9.44 -4.58
C VAL A 22 13.71 9.01 -5.13
N LYS A 23 13.63 8.72 -6.43
CA LYS A 23 12.42 8.18 -7.05
C LYS A 23 12.03 6.83 -6.46
N ARG A 24 13.02 5.97 -6.18
CA ARG A 24 12.80 4.69 -5.49
C ARG A 24 12.20 4.88 -4.10
N ALA A 25 12.76 5.81 -3.31
CA ALA A 25 12.24 6.13 -1.99
C ALA A 25 10.79 6.62 -2.07
N ARG A 26 10.47 7.49 -3.03
CA ARG A 26 9.10 7.99 -3.24
C ARG A 26 8.12 6.87 -3.60
N VAL A 27 8.51 5.93 -4.47
CA VAL A 27 7.65 4.77 -4.79
C VAL A 27 7.43 3.89 -3.55
N ARG A 28 8.49 3.63 -2.77
CA ARG A 28 8.39 2.84 -1.53
C ARG A 28 7.48 3.51 -0.50
N GLU A 29 7.59 4.82 -0.32
CA GLU A 29 6.71 5.59 0.55
C GLU A 29 5.24 5.41 0.17
N ILE A 30 4.90 5.57 -1.11
CA ILE A 30 3.52 5.37 -1.62
C ILE A 30 3.05 3.92 -1.38
N CYS A 31 3.90 2.93 -1.65
CA CYS A 31 3.57 1.53 -1.41
C CYS A 31 3.35 1.23 0.09
N GLU A 32 4.15 1.82 0.97
CA GLU A 32 4.01 1.66 2.42
C GLU A 32 2.71 2.27 2.94
N VAL A 33 2.36 3.48 2.51
CA VAL A 33 1.06 4.11 2.83
C VAL A 33 -0.09 3.19 2.45
N ILE A 34 -0.07 2.62 1.23
CA ILE A 34 -1.13 1.71 0.78
C ILE A 34 -1.14 0.42 1.62
N SER A 35 0.02 -0.21 1.79
CA SER A 35 0.10 -1.56 2.37
C SER A 35 -0.08 -1.59 3.88
N SER A 36 0.30 -0.52 4.60
CA SER A 36 0.23 -0.44 6.06
C SER A 36 -0.86 0.50 6.57
N GLY A 37 -1.12 1.61 5.86
CA GLY A 37 -2.05 2.66 6.28
C GLY A 37 -3.46 2.51 5.71
N ILE A 38 -3.62 1.91 4.53
CA ILE A 38 -4.93 1.80 3.85
C ILE A 38 -5.45 0.36 3.89
N GLN A 39 -4.70 -0.58 3.31
CA GLN A 39 -5.17 -1.95 3.05
C GLN A 39 -5.62 -2.70 4.32
N PRO A 40 -4.91 -2.63 5.47
CA PRO A 40 -5.32 -3.37 6.66
C PRO A 40 -6.69 -2.95 7.19
N LEU A 41 -7.02 -1.65 7.05
CA LEU A 41 -8.28 -1.07 7.47
C LEU A 41 -9.41 -1.34 6.47
N GLN A 42 -9.06 -1.73 5.24
CA GLN A 42 -10.00 -2.17 4.21
C GLN A 42 -10.05 -3.69 4.05
N ASN A 43 -9.37 -4.45 4.91
CA ASN A 43 -9.44 -5.89 4.88
C ASN A 43 -10.90 -6.34 5.06
N LEU A 44 -11.28 -7.42 4.36
CA LEU A 44 -12.64 -7.96 4.40
C LEU A 44 -13.15 -8.17 5.84
N VAL A 45 -12.31 -8.66 6.75
CA VAL A 45 -12.68 -8.88 8.16
C VAL A 45 -13.03 -7.55 8.85
N VAL A 46 -12.27 -6.49 8.58
CA VAL A 46 -12.53 -5.15 9.13
C VAL A 46 -13.79 -4.55 8.51
N LEU A 47 -14.00 -4.70 7.20
CA LEU A 47 -15.20 -4.18 6.54
C LEU A 47 -16.49 -4.89 7.02
N ILE A 48 -16.42 -6.19 7.28
CA ILE A 48 -17.53 -6.94 7.88
C ILE A 48 -17.84 -6.40 9.29
N TYR A 49 -16.81 -6.13 10.09
CA TYR A 49 -16.97 -5.56 11.44
C TYR A 49 -17.57 -4.15 11.42
N VAL A 50 -17.17 -3.31 10.45
CA VAL A 50 -17.69 -1.95 10.27
C VAL A 50 -19.17 -1.95 9.83
N GLY A 51 -19.62 -3.01 9.16
CA GLY A 51 -20.99 -3.18 8.70
C GLY A 51 -21.25 -2.61 7.30
N GLU A 52 -22.23 -3.19 6.62
CA GLU A 52 -22.54 -2.94 5.21
C GLU A 52 -22.86 -1.47 4.89
N GLU A 53 -23.60 -0.78 5.76
CA GLU A 53 -23.98 0.62 5.54
C GLU A 53 -22.79 1.58 5.59
N ARG A 54 -21.76 1.25 6.39
CA ARG A 54 -20.63 2.15 6.68
C ARG A 54 -19.34 1.78 5.97
N LYS A 55 -19.23 0.57 5.40
CA LYS A 55 -17.98 0.08 4.78
C LYS A 55 -17.44 1.00 3.68
N LYS A 56 -18.32 1.64 2.90
CA LYS A 56 -17.92 2.52 1.80
C LYS A 56 -17.31 3.82 2.30
N GLU A 57 -17.98 4.48 3.24
CA GLU A 57 -17.49 5.71 3.87
C GLU A 57 -16.17 5.44 4.61
N TRP A 58 -16.10 4.33 5.34
CA TRP A 58 -14.89 3.89 6.02
C TRP A 58 -13.72 3.70 5.05
N ALA A 59 -13.93 2.96 3.96
CA ALA A 59 -12.89 2.74 2.96
C ALA A 59 -12.41 4.06 2.33
N GLN A 60 -13.34 4.94 1.96
CA GLN A 60 -13.03 6.25 1.39
C GLN A 60 -12.23 7.12 2.36
N HIS A 61 -12.61 7.16 3.63
CA HIS A 61 -11.91 7.92 4.66
C HIS A 61 -10.42 7.54 4.72
N TRP A 62 -10.10 6.25 4.79
CA TRP A 62 -8.72 5.78 4.90
C TRP A 62 -7.93 5.93 3.59
N ILE A 63 -8.56 5.80 2.42
CA ILE A 63 -7.91 6.13 1.14
C ILE A 63 -7.53 7.61 1.10
N THR A 64 -8.48 8.50 1.37
CA THR A 64 -8.24 9.95 1.32
C THR A 64 -7.14 10.33 2.30
N ARG A 65 -7.23 9.87 3.56
CA ARG A 65 -6.22 10.12 4.59
C ARG A 65 -4.82 9.62 4.23
N GLY A 66 -4.69 8.57 3.43
CA GLY A 66 -3.37 8.10 2.98
C GLY A 66 -2.71 9.03 1.96
N PHE A 67 -3.49 9.81 1.21
CA PHE A 67 -3.00 10.64 0.10
C PHE A 67 -3.13 12.16 0.33
N THR A 68 -3.57 12.59 1.51
CA THR A 68 -3.70 14.00 1.92
C THR A 68 -2.95 14.25 3.23
#